data_AF-A0A9D5RE31-F1
#
_entry.id   AF-A0A9D5RE31-F1
#
_cell.length_a   1.000
_cell.length_b   1.000
_cell.length_c   1.000
_cell.angle_alpha   90.00
_cell.angle_beta   90.00
_cell.angle_gamma   90.00
#
_symmetry.space_group_name_H-M   'P 1'
#
loop_
_entity.id
_entity.type
_entity.pdbx_description
1 polymer ?
#
loop_
_entity_poly.entity_id
_entity_poly.type
_entity_poly.pdbx_seq_one_letter_code
_entity_poly.pdbx_strand_id
1 'polypeptide(L)'
;MKKVVSLLIAMMLVLSALAISMPAFAESGYQLSPKTQEAVDAGLVVLDGSQGTTIITDPDAFEAKYGKISMLFVNSASRKVPVEELAMVQRWEADTGVRFDWQSIPADGAQEKINLMLTSGEKLPDAFWNFGDGKSTTIVVNALGQDVFMPTEDLIAEFMPTLTKVLEDNPNYKAEVTAPDGHTYGFPYIEQMFGLVLTPGPLLINENW
;
A
#
# COMPACT_ATOMS: atom_id res chain seq x y z
N MET A 1 10.75 10.12 5.84
CA MET A 1 10.93 8.90 5.03
C MET A 1 9.66 8.10 5.09
N LYS A 2 9.31 7.44 6.22
CA LYS A 2 8.03 6.73 6.41
C LYS A 2 6.78 7.48 5.89
N LYS A 3 6.56 8.75 6.25
CA LYS A 3 5.42 9.56 5.75
C LYS A 3 5.47 9.89 4.24
N VAL A 4 6.65 10.10 3.67
CA VAL A 4 6.85 10.34 2.23
C VAL A 4 6.60 9.05 1.45
N VAL A 5 7.05 7.93 2.00
CA VAL A 5 6.84 6.58 1.45
C VAL A 5 5.37 6.18 1.52
N SER A 6 4.69 6.38 2.65
CA SER A 6 3.25 6.10 2.79
C SER A 6 2.42 6.90 1.79
N LEU A 7 2.79 8.16 1.52
CA LEU A 7 2.16 9.01 0.52
C LEU A 7 2.39 8.48 -0.91
N LEU A 8 3.63 8.07 -1.23
CA LEU A 8 3.98 7.48 -2.53
C LEU A 8 3.28 6.13 -2.78
N ILE A 9 3.16 5.29 -1.73
CA ILE A 9 2.48 3.98 -1.81
C ILE A 9 0.96 4.15 -1.90
N ALA A 10 0.37 5.06 -1.12
CA ALA A 10 -1.05 5.40 -1.20
C ALA A 10 -1.42 5.84 -2.62
N MET A 11 -0.59 6.67 -3.25
CA MET A 11 -0.84 7.22 -4.58
C MET A 11 -0.58 6.21 -5.72
N MET A 12 0.29 5.21 -5.52
CA MET A 12 0.49 4.15 -6.52
C MET A 12 -0.73 3.23 -6.67
N LEU A 13 -1.53 3.05 -5.61
CA LEU A 13 -2.75 2.23 -5.65
C LEU A 13 -3.92 2.90 -6.41
N VAL A 14 -3.77 4.16 -6.85
CA VAL A 14 -4.78 4.93 -7.59
C VAL A 14 -4.77 4.62 -9.11
N LEU A 15 -3.94 3.69 -9.57
CA LEU A 15 -3.76 3.35 -10.99
C LEU A 15 -4.93 2.53 -11.63
N SER A 16 -6.17 2.79 -11.20
CA SER A 16 -7.36 2.56 -12.01
C SER A 16 -8.35 3.71 -11.90
N ALA A 17 -8.29 4.59 -12.90
CA ALA A 17 -9.32 5.52 -13.37
C ALA A 17 -9.53 6.87 -12.63
N LEU A 18 -9.22 7.91 -13.41
CA LEU A 18 -9.85 9.23 -13.55
C LEU A 18 -9.42 10.39 -12.63
N ALA A 19 -9.03 11.46 -13.34
CA ALA A 19 -8.60 12.79 -12.96
C ALA A 19 -9.51 13.53 -11.96
N ILE A 20 -8.91 14.14 -10.94
CA ILE A 20 -9.52 15.25 -10.18
C ILE A 20 -8.46 16.33 -9.97
N SER A 21 -8.86 17.57 -10.31
CA SER A 21 -8.12 18.83 -10.37
C SER A 21 -7.47 19.30 -9.06
N MET A 22 -6.32 19.99 -9.19
CA MET A 22 -5.49 20.65 -8.15
C MET A 22 -6.15 21.51 -7.03
N PRO A 23 -7.35 22.12 -7.16
CA PRO A 23 -7.89 22.99 -6.11
C PRO A 23 -8.20 22.29 -4.77
N ALA A 24 -8.46 20.99 -4.77
CA ALA A 24 -8.87 20.25 -3.57
C ALA A 24 -7.73 20.00 -2.55
N PHE A 25 -6.48 19.95 -3.02
CA PHE A 25 -5.31 19.69 -2.18
C PHE A 25 -4.92 20.88 -1.30
N ALA A 26 -5.07 22.10 -1.81
CA ALA A 26 -4.76 23.31 -1.04
C ALA A 26 -5.81 23.63 0.04
N GLU A 27 -7.04 23.11 -0.10
CA GLU A 27 -8.17 23.38 0.79
C GLU A 27 -8.35 22.36 1.92
N SER A 28 -7.66 21.20 1.88
CA SER A 28 -7.82 20.09 2.83
C SER A 28 -7.28 20.38 4.25
N GLY A 29 -6.39 21.36 4.39
CA GLY A 29 -5.73 21.68 5.66
C GLY A 29 -4.73 20.63 6.16
N TYR A 30 -4.42 19.59 5.37
CA TYR A 30 -3.42 18.59 5.72
C TYR A 30 -2.02 19.20 5.64
N GLN A 31 -1.31 19.20 6.77
CA GLN A 31 0.07 19.67 6.79
C GLN A 31 0.98 18.54 6.30
N LEU A 32 1.53 18.71 5.09
CA LEU A 32 2.63 17.88 4.62
C LEU A 32 3.73 17.85 5.67
N SER A 33 4.30 16.66 5.88
CA SER A 33 5.48 16.57 6.74
C SER A 33 6.58 17.48 6.18
N PRO A 34 7.42 18.11 7.02
CA PRO A 34 8.47 19.02 6.54
C PRO A 34 9.35 18.42 5.44
N LYS A 35 9.58 17.10 5.49
CA LYS A 35 10.36 16.36 4.48
C LYS A 35 9.61 16.13 3.16
N THR A 36 8.28 16.05 3.19
CA THR A 36 7.45 15.93 1.99
C THR A 36 7.35 17.29 1.31
N GLN A 37 7.15 18.36 2.09
CA GLN A 37 7.18 19.73 1.56
C GLN A 37 8.54 20.05 0.93
N GLU A 38 9.65 19.68 1.58
CA GLU A 38 11.00 19.85 1.02
C GLU A 38 11.22 19.06 -0.29
N ALA A 39 10.60 17.88 -0.44
CA ALA A 39 10.70 17.08 -1.66
C ALA A 39 9.92 17.69 -2.83
N VAL A 40 8.76 18.27 -2.53
CA VAL A 40 7.93 19.02 -3.48
C VAL A 40 8.63 20.33 -3.87
N ASP A 41 9.16 21.07 -2.90
CA ASP A 41 9.88 22.33 -3.12
C ASP A 41 11.20 22.11 -3.91
N ALA A 42 11.82 20.94 -3.76
CA ALA A 42 13.00 20.54 -4.53
C ALA A 42 12.68 20.08 -5.96
N GLY A 43 11.40 20.01 -6.35
CA GLY A 43 10.97 19.55 -7.67
C GLY A 43 11.20 18.06 -7.94
N LEU A 44 11.54 17.28 -6.91
CA LEU A 44 11.80 15.82 -6.99
C LEU A 44 10.49 15.01 -7.00
N VAL A 45 9.41 15.64 -6.55
CA VAL A 45 8.09 15.04 -6.41
C VAL A 45 7.08 16.02 -7.01
N VAL A 46 6.46 15.63 -8.12
CA VAL A 46 5.34 16.39 -8.69
C VAL A 46 4.03 15.75 -8.24
N LEU A 47 3.25 16.51 -7.49
CA LEU A 47 1.88 16.17 -7.14
C LEU A 47 0.98 16.63 -8.30
N ASP A 48 0.89 15.83 -9.37
CA ASP A 48 0.04 16.19 -10.51
C ASP A 48 -1.44 15.91 -10.17
N GLY A 49 -2.11 16.96 -9.70
CA GLY A 49 -3.55 17.00 -9.51
C GLY A 49 -4.36 17.00 -10.81
N SER A 50 -3.82 16.59 -11.96
CA SER A 50 -4.61 16.26 -13.15
C SER A 50 -4.75 14.75 -13.36
N GLN A 51 -3.87 13.93 -12.74
CA GLN A 51 -3.86 12.47 -12.90
C GLN A 51 -3.85 11.69 -11.58
N GLY A 52 -3.80 12.35 -10.42
CA GLY A 52 -3.84 11.68 -9.11
C GLY A 52 -2.61 10.82 -8.80
N THR A 53 -1.56 10.94 -9.60
CA THR A 53 -0.31 10.19 -9.48
C THR A 53 0.82 11.12 -9.09
N THR A 54 1.58 10.73 -8.06
CA THR A 54 2.88 11.34 -7.80
C THR A 54 3.90 10.80 -8.78
N ILE A 55 4.56 11.71 -9.49
CA ILE A 55 5.63 11.38 -10.44
C ILE A 55 6.95 11.80 -9.80
N ILE A 56 7.81 10.81 -9.54
CA ILE A 56 9.22 11.07 -9.25
C ILE A 56 9.89 11.38 -10.59
N THR A 57 10.22 12.64 -10.78
CA THR A 57 10.80 13.17 -12.03
C THR A 57 12.25 12.74 -12.23
N ASP A 58 12.98 12.52 -11.14
CA ASP A 58 14.35 12.01 -11.12
C ASP A 58 14.50 10.94 -10.02
N PRO A 59 14.31 9.65 -10.38
CA PRO A 59 14.42 8.54 -9.45
C PRO A 59 15.80 8.44 -8.79
N ASP A 60 16.87 8.78 -9.51
CA ASP A 60 18.24 8.66 -9.01
C ASP A 60 18.53 9.77 -7.98
N ALA A 61 18.08 11.01 -8.24
CA ALA A 61 18.18 12.11 -7.28
C ALA A 61 17.30 11.88 -6.04
N PHE A 62 16.12 11.28 -6.22
CA PHE A 62 15.25 10.88 -5.10
C PHE A 62 15.94 9.82 -4.24
N GLU A 63 16.47 8.75 -4.83
CA GLU A 63 17.19 7.70 -4.10
C GLU A 63 18.45 8.24 -3.42
N ALA A 64 19.19 9.15 -4.06
CA ALA A 64 20.37 9.76 -3.47
C ALA A 64 20.06 10.61 -2.23
N LYS A 65 18.91 11.30 -2.22
CA LYS A 65 18.51 12.21 -1.13
C LYS A 65 17.72 11.51 -0.02
N TYR A 66 16.83 10.59 -0.38
CA TYR A 66 15.88 9.96 0.53
C TYR A 66 16.09 8.46 0.73
N GLY A 67 16.97 7.82 -0.04
CA GLY A 67 17.18 6.38 -0.02
C GLY A 67 16.12 5.61 -0.81
N LYS A 68 16.33 4.29 -0.93
CA LYS A 68 15.36 3.37 -1.55
C LYS A 68 14.19 3.11 -0.63
N ILE A 69 13.01 2.97 -1.22
CA ILE A 69 11.79 2.61 -0.51
C ILE A 69 11.76 1.09 -0.32
N SER A 70 11.86 0.64 0.92
CA SER A 70 11.87 -0.80 1.23
C SER A 70 10.46 -1.36 1.37
N MET A 71 10.16 -2.42 0.62
CA MET A 71 8.84 -3.06 0.59
C MET A 71 8.99 -4.55 0.92
N LEU A 72 8.40 -4.98 2.04
CA LEU A 72 8.42 -6.39 2.43
C LEU A 72 7.18 -7.13 1.91
N PHE A 73 7.39 -8.29 1.30
CA PHE A 73 6.30 -9.17 0.87
C PHE A 73 6.54 -10.63 1.24
N VAL A 74 5.45 -11.37 1.40
CA VAL A 74 5.48 -12.82 1.60
C VAL A 74 5.54 -13.52 0.24
N ASN A 75 6.61 -14.30 0.02
CA ASN A 75 6.83 -15.03 -1.22
C ASN A 75 6.34 -16.47 -1.11
N SER A 76 5.58 -16.91 -2.12
CA SER A 76 5.19 -18.31 -2.27
C SER A 76 6.28 -19.10 -2.99
N ALA A 77 6.52 -20.35 -2.58
CA ALA A 77 7.47 -21.24 -3.25
C ALA A 77 7.17 -21.49 -4.74
N SER A 78 5.91 -21.24 -5.14
CA SER A 78 5.45 -21.35 -6.53
C SER A 78 5.91 -20.20 -7.42
N ARG A 79 6.26 -19.03 -6.86
CA ARG A 79 6.71 -17.88 -7.65
C ARG A 79 8.11 -18.15 -8.21
N LYS A 80 8.23 -18.08 -9.54
CA LYS A 80 9.49 -18.30 -10.27
C LYS A 80 10.06 -17.03 -10.90
N VAL A 81 9.25 -15.97 -10.98
CA VAL A 81 9.63 -14.68 -11.54
C VAL A 81 9.90 -13.70 -10.39
N PRO A 82 11.05 -13.01 -10.37
CA PRO A 82 11.32 -11.92 -9.43
C PRO A 82 10.24 -10.84 -9.52
N VAL A 83 9.99 -10.11 -8.43
CA VAL A 83 8.88 -9.13 -8.39
C VAL A 83 9.18 -7.94 -9.28
N GLU A 84 10.44 -7.54 -9.37
CA GLU A 84 10.97 -6.50 -10.24
C GLU A 84 10.77 -6.79 -11.75
N GLU A 85 10.63 -8.06 -12.13
CA GLU A 85 10.42 -8.47 -13.53
C GLU A 85 8.93 -8.56 -13.91
N LEU A 86 8.02 -8.39 -12.95
CA LEU A 86 6.60 -8.41 -13.25
C LEU A 86 6.24 -7.19 -14.12
N ALA A 87 5.55 -7.42 -15.24
CA ALA A 87 5.13 -6.37 -16.16
C ALA A 87 4.34 -5.23 -15.47
N MET A 88 3.58 -5.57 -14.43
CA MET A 88 2.87 -4.60 -13.61
C MET A 88 3.82 -3.69 -12.81
N VAL A 89 4.88 -4.24 -12.23
CA VAL A 89 5.88 -3.49 -11.46
C VAL A 89 6.71 -2.59 -12.37
N GLN A 90 7.12 -3.10 -13.54
CA GLN A 90 7.81 -2.30 -14.56
C GLN A 90 6.95 -1.13 -15.05
N ARG A 91 5.64 -1.37 -15.23
CA ARG A 91 4.70 -0.31 -15.60
C ARG A 91 4.55 0.73 -14.50
N TRP A 92 4.46 0.32 -13.23
CA TRP A 92 4.40 1.27 -12.12
C TRP A 92 5.66 2.13 -12.02
N GLU A 93 6.85 1.53 -12.21
CA GLU A 93 8.09 2.30 -12.26
C GLU A 93 8.07 3.31 -13.42
N ALA A 94 7.62 2.91 -14.61
CA ALA A 94 7.55 3.80 -15.76
C ALA A 94 6.52 4.94 -15.58
N ASP A 95 5.36 4.64 -14.99
CA ASP A 95 4.26 5.60 -14.84
C ASP A 95 4.50 6.56 -13.66
N THR A 96 5.21 6.13 -12.61
CA THR A 96 5.36 6.91 -11.35
C THR A 96 6.80 7.32 -11.02
N GLY A 97 7.80 6.70 -11.66
CA GLY A 97 9.22 6.86 -11.31
C GLY A 97 9.61 6.22 -9.97
N VAL A 98 8.70 5.55 -9.28
CA VAL A 98 8.94 4.96 -7.96
C VAL A 98 9.62 3.60 -8.10
N ARG A 99 10.79 3.46 -7.46
CA ARG A 99 11.54 2.21 -7.35
C ARG A 99 11.47 1.67 -5.93
N PHE A 100 11.22 0.37 -5.81
CA PHE A 100 11.19 -0.33 -4.53
C PHE A 100 12.39 -1.27 -4.36
N ASP A 101 12.93 -1.31 -3.14
CA ASP A 101 13.78 -2.39 -2.67
C ASP A 101 12.87 -3.51 -2.13
N TRP A 102 12.58 -4.50 -2.99
CA TRP A 102 11.69 -5.62 -2.65
C TRP A 102 12.40 -6.63 -1.76
N GLN A 103 11.88 -6.80 -0.55
CA GLN A 103 12.38 -7.73 0.45
C GLN A 103 11.40 -8.88 0.61
N SER A 104 11.85 -10.11 0.35
CA SER A 104 10.97 -11.27 0.37
C SER A 104 11.25 -12.16 1.58
N ILE A 105 10.19 -12.61 2.25
CA ILE A 105 10.26 -13.70 3.23
C ILE A 105 9.47 -14.91 2.71
N PRO A 106 9.92 -16.15 2.96
CA PRO A 106 9.13 -17.33 2.60
C PRO A 106 7.80 -17.34 3.35
N ALA A 107 6.74 -17.83 2.70
CA ALA A 107 5.43 -18.01 3.33
C ALA A 107 5.49 -18.90 4.58
N ASP A 108 6.35 -19.91 4.56
CA ASP A 108 6.61 -20.75 5.72
C ASP A 108 7.28 -19.94 6.84
N GLY A 109 6.62 -19.90 8.00
CA GLY A 109 7.04 -19.10 9.14
C GLY A 109 6.94 -17.57 8.94
N ALA A 110 6.28 -17.07 7.89
CA ALA A 110 6.19 -15.64 7.61
C ALA A 110 5.61 -14.84 8.79
N GLN A 111 4.53 -15.34 9.40
CA GLN A 111 3.84 -14.67 10.49
C GLN A 111 4.72 -14.51 11.74
N GLU A 112 5.48 -15.54 12.10
CA GLU A 112 6.41 -15.50 13.23
C GLU A 112 7.54 -14.49 12.97
N LYS A 113 8.13 -14.52 11.77
CA LYS A 113 9.17 -13.56 11.37
C LYS A 113 8.67 -12.11 11.40
N ILE A 114 7.46 -11.86 10.92
CA ILE A 114 6.87 -10.51 10.96
C ILE A 114 6.66 -10.07 12.40
N ASN A 115 6.07 -10.90 13.25
CA ASN A 115 5.88 -10.57 14.67
C ASN A 115 7.22 -10.28 15.38
N LEU A 116 8.26 -11.04 15.07
CA LEU A 116 9.62 -10.78 15.58
C LEU A 116 10.18 -9.46 15.06
N MET A 117 10.02 -9.14 13.77
CA MET A 117 10.44 -7.84 13.24
C MET A 117 9.73 -6.67 13.95
N LEU A 118 8.42 -6.79 14.19
CA LEU A 118 7.64 -5.73 14.86
C LEU A 118 8.05 -5.54 16.32
N THR A 119 8.46 -6.60 17.03
CA THR A 119 8.82 -6.55 18.46
C THR A 119 10.30 -6.30 18.73
N SER A 120 11.20 -6.68 17.81
CA SER A 120 12.66 -6.63 17.99
C SER A 120 13.24 -5.21 17.98
N GLY A 121 12.48 -4.21 17.52
CA GLY A 121 12.96 -2.84 17.37
C GLY A 121 14.00 -2.67 16.26
N GLU A 122 14.20 -3.68 15.41
CA GLU A 122 15.03 -3.59 14.23
C GLU A 122 14.45 -2.61 13.19
N LYS A 123 15.26 -2.25 12.20
CA LYS A 123 14.83 -1.38 11.11
C LYS A 123 13.73 -2.10 10.30
N LEU A 124 12.48 -1.75 10.59
CA LEU A 124 11.32 -2.19 9.83
C LEU A 124 11.39 -1.70 8.38
N PRO A 125 10.83 -2.45 7.42
CA PRO A 125 10.62 -1.95 6.07
C PRO A 125 9.72 -0.71 6.11
N ASP A 126 9.79 0.10 5.06
CA ASP A 126 8.95 1.29 4.98
C ASP A 126 7.47 0.92 4.79
N ALA A 127 7.18 -0.21 4.14
CA ALA A 127 5.85 -0.79 4.07
C ALA A 127 5.84 -2.32 3.95
N PHE A 128 4.72 -2.90 4.35
CA PHE A 128 4.40 -4.31 4.16
C PHE A 128 3.37 -4.41 3.04
N TRP A 129 3.71 -5.08 1.94
CA TRP A 129 2.80 -5.26 0.80
C TRP A 129 1.66 -6.24 1.14
N ASN A 130 1.99 -7.30 1.86
CA ASN A 130 1.02 -8.27 2.36
C ASN A 130 1.64 -9.02 3.56
N PHE A 131 0.82 -9.35 4.54
CA PHE A 131 1.17 -10.17 5.71
C PHE A 131 0.93 -11.67 5.50
N GLY A 132 0.41 -12.07 4.33
CA GLY A 132 0.00 -13.43 4.01
C GLY A 132 -1.44 -13.72 4.46
N ASP A 133 -2.20 -14.44 3.62
CA ASP A 133 -3.53 -15.00 3.91
C ASP A 133 -4.55 -14.04 4.58
N GLY A 134 -4.49 -12.74 4.28
CA GLY A 134 -5.42 -11.76 4.85
C GLY A 134 -5.27 -11.51 6.36
N LYS A 135 -4.14 -11.91 6.97
CA LYS A 135 -3.90 -11.79 8.42
C LYS A 135 -3.46 -10.39 8.88
N SER A 136 -3.46 -9.41 7.98
CA SER A 136 -3.06 -8.03 8.24
C SER A 136 -3.86 -7.42 9.39
N THR A 137 -5.17 -7.64 9.44
CA THR A 137 -6.05 -7.10 10.49
C THR A 137 -5.63 -7.56 11.88
N THR A 138 -5.34 -8.86 12.06
CA THR A 138 -4.92 -9.40 13.37
C THR A 138 -3.56 -8.83 13.79
N ILE A 139 -2.63 -8.66 12.86
CA ILE A 139 -1.30 -8.12 13.16
C ILE A 139 -1.38 -6.65 13.54
N VAL A 140 -2.16 -5.85 12.79
CA VAL A 140 -2.43 -4.45 13.12
C VAL A 140 -3.06 -4.33 14.51
N VAL A 141 -4.12 -5.10 14.78
CA VAL A 141 -4.81 -5.08 16.08
C VAL A 141 -3.87 -5.42 17.24
N ASN A 142 -2.97 -6.39 17.06
CA ASN A 142 -2.00 -6.78 18.08
C ASN A 142 -0.89 -5.73 18.30
N ALA A 143 -0.63 -4.88 17.30
CA ALA A 143 0.38 -3.83 17.35
C ALA A 143 -0.21 -2.45 17.73
N LEU A 144 -1.54 -2.36 17.97
CA LEU A 144 -2.16 -1.10 18.40
C LEU A 144 -1.52 -0.59 19.69
N GLY A 145 -1.30 0.73 19.76
CA GLY A 145 -0.65 1.38 20.90
C GLY A 145 0.88 1.25 20.95
N GLN A 146 1.51 0.51 20.04
CA GLN A 146 2.97 0.39 19.96
C GLN A 146 3.62 1.42 19.01
N ASP A 147 2.82 2.32 18.41
CA ASP A 147 3.24 3.33 17.42
C ASP A 147 4.05 2.75 16.23
N VAL A 148 3.76 1.47 15.90
CA VAL A 148 4.46 0.73 14.84
C VAL A 148 3.89 1.06 13.46
N PHE A 149 2.56 1.19 13.37
CA PHE A 149 1.83 1.51 12.15
C PHE A 149 1.29 2.94 12.19
N MET A 150 1.33 3.60 11.04
CA MET A 150 0.82 4.96 10.87
C MET A 150 -0.64 4.94 10.45
N PRO A 151 -1.50 5.79 11.03
CA PRO A 151 -2.86 5.96 10.54
C PRO A 151 -2.90 6.43 9.08
N THR A 152 -3.81 5.86 8.28
CA THR A 152 -3.89 6.07 6.83
C THR A 152 -5.15 6.81 6.38
N GLU A 153 -6.10 7.10 7.27
CA GLU A 153 -7.41 7.65 6.90
C GLU A 153 -7.32 9.02 6.24
N ASP A 154 -6.44 9.89 6.76
CA ASP A 154 -6.21 11.22 6.17
C ASP A 154 -5.56 11.09 4.78
N LEU A 155 -4.64 10.11 4.62
CA LEU A 155 -4.00 9.85 3.33
C LEU A 155 -5.01 9.35 2.30
N ILE A 156 -5.94 8.47 2.72
CA ILE A 156 -6.99 7.96 1.85
C ILE A 156 -7.92 9.10 1.43
N ALA A 157 -8.41 9.87 2.41
CA ALA A 157 -9.35 10.97 2.18
C ALA A 157 -8.79 12.02 1.20
N GLU A 158 -7.50 12.35 1.32
CA GLU A 158 -6.88 13.42 0.55
C GLU A 158 -6.29 12.95 -0.79
N PHE A 159 -5.63 11.80 -0.82
CA PHE A 159 -4.81 11.38 -1.96
C PHE A 159 -5.40 10.21 -2.74
N MET A 160 -6.46 9.57 -2.26
CA MET A 160 -7.05 8.39 -2.89
C MET A 160 -8.55 8.57 -3.18
N PRO A 161 -8.93 9.50 -4.08
CA PRO A 161 -10.33 9.85 -4.32
C PRO A 161 -11.20 8.66 -4.74
N THR A 162 -10.64 7.72 -5.52
CA THR A 162 -11.33 6.50 -5.94
C THR A 162 -11.62 5.58 -4.75
N LEU A 163 -10.64 5.40 -3.85
CA LEU A 163 -10.83 4.57 -2.67
C LEU A 163 -11.80 5.24 -1.68
N THR A 164 -11.68 6.55 -1.48
CA THR A 164 -12.63 7.34 -0.68
C THR A 164 -14.05 7.13 -1.15
N LYS A 165 -14.30 7.28 -2.45
CA LYS A 165 -15.62 7.04 -3.04
C LYS A 165 -16.12 5.61 -2.80
N VAL A 166 -15.27 4.59 -3.00
CA VAL A 166 -15.66 3.19 -2.76
C VAL A 166 -16.05 2.94 -1.30
N LEU A 167 -15.32 3.53 -0.35
CA LEU A 167 -15.60 3.41 1.09
C LEU A 167 -16.84 4.19 1.52
N GLU A 168 -17.13 5.32 0.87
CA GLU A 168 -18.36 6.11 1.09
C GLU A 168 -19.60 5.38 0.54
N ASP A 169 -19.49 4.82 -0.67
CA ASP A 169 -20.58 4.07 -1.31
C ASP A 169 -20.87 2.73 -0.59
N ASN A 170 -19.91 2.19 0.17
CA ASN A 170 -20.00 0.89 0.84
C ASN A 170 -19.56 0.99 2.32
N PRO A 171 -20.45 1.42 3.24
CA PRO A 171 -20.11 1.62 4.65
C PRO A 171 -19.63 0.34 5.36
N ASN A 172 -20.01 -0.84 4.87
CA ASN A 172 -19.51 -2.12 5.39
C ASN A 172 -18.00 -2.27 5.18
N TYR A 173 -17.48 -1.88 4.00
CA TYR A 173 -16.04 -1.94 3.75
C TYR A 173 -15.30 -0.97 4.68
N LYS A 174 -15.85 0.23 4.88
CA LYS A 174 -15.29 1.20 5.83
C LYS A 174 -15.24 0.65 7.26
N ALA A 175 -16.28 -0.05 7.70
CA ALA A 175 -16.31 -0.68 9.02
C ALA A 175 -15.28 -1.81 9.15
N GLU A 176 -15.09 -2.64 8.12
CA GLU A 176 -14.13 -3.76 8.15
C GLU A 176 -12.66 -3.33 8.16
N VAL A 177 -12.34 -2.16 7.57
CA VAL A 177 -10.97 -1.65 7.50
C VAL A 177 -10.58 -0.76 8.68
N THR A 178 -11.57 -0.35 9.50
CA THR A 178 -11.36 0.51 10.66
C THR A 178 -11.04 -0.34 11.88
N ALA A 179 -9.91 -0.07 12.52
CA ALA A 179 -9.50 -0.74 13.75
C ALA A 179 -10.35 -0.27 14.94
N PRO A 180 -10.36 -1.00 16.08
CA PRO A 180 -11.18 -0.65 17.24
C PRO A 180 -10.91 0.72 17.88
N ASP A 181 -9.75 1.32 17.61
CA ASP A 181 -9.38 2.67 18.05
C ASP A 181 -9.89 3.79 17.11
N GLY A 182 -10.54 3.43 16.01
CA GLY A 182 -11.12 4.36 15.04
C GLY A 182 -10.19 4.73 13.89
N HIS A 183 -8.96 4.22 13.86
CA HIS A 183 -7.99 4.50 12.81
C HIS A 183 -7.94 3.40 11.75
N THR A 184 -7.43 3.75 10.57
CA THR A 184 -7.12 2.77 9.51
C THR A 184 -5.59 2.65 9.39
N TYR A 185 -5.07 1.46 9.12
CA TYR A 185 -3.61 1.21 9.14
C TYR A 185 -3.09 0.56 7.86
N GLY A 186 -3.79 0.74 6.74
CA GLY A 186 -3.43 0.15 5.46
C GLY A 186 -4.51 0.32 4.40
N PHE A 187 -4.22 -0.20 3.22
CA PHE A 187 -5.12 -0.13 2.07
C PHE A 187 -5.83 -1.47 1.86
N PRO A 188 -7.17 -1.49 1.74
CA PRO A 188 -7.91 -2.73 1.64
C PRO A 188 -7.78 -3.38 0.27
N TYR A 189 -7.76 -4.71 0.27
CA TYR A 189 -8.06 -5.51 -0.91
C TYR A 189 -9.56 -5.81 -0.90
N ILE A 190 -10.29 -5.27 -1.88
CA ILE A 190 -11.74 -5.43 -2.00
C ILE A 190 -12.03 -6.28 -3.24
N GLU A 191 -12.69 -7.42 -3.04
CA GLU A 191 -13.09 -8.32 -4.11
C GLU A 191 -14.61 -8.49 -4.11
N GLN A 192 -15.28 -8.01 -5.16
CA GLN A 192 -16.73 -8.15 -5.31
C GLN A 192 -17.05 -9.36 -6.19
N MET A 193 -17.35 -10.49 -5.53
CA MET A 193 -17.77 -11.71 -6.21
C MET A 193 -19.25 -11.96 -5.97
N PHE A 194 -20.11 -11.56 -6.91
CA PHE A 194 -21.55 -11.76 -6.82
C PHE A 194 -21.93 -13.25 -6.91
N GLY A 195 -22.03 -13.91 -5.76
CA GLY A 195 -22.56 -15.29 -5.64
C GLY A 195 -21.57 -16.43 -5.87
N LEU A 196 -20.29 -16.14 -6.16
CA LEU A 196 -19.28 -17.17 -6.50
C LEU A 196 -18.48 -17.71 -5.30
N VAL A 197 -18.53 -17.05 -4.13
CA VAL A 197 -17.72 -17.43 -2.95
C VAL A 197 -18.44 -18.43 -2.05
N LEU A 198 -19.78 -18.50 -2.11
CA LEU A 198 -20.58 -19.40 -1.27
C LEU A 198 -20.56 -20.86 -1.73
N THR A 199 -19.91 -21.16 -2.85
CA THR A 199 -19.65 -22.52 -3.32
C THR A 199 -18.15 -22.67 -3.52
N PRO A 200 -17.38 -23.18 -2.53
CA PRO A 200 -16.05 -23.70 -2.83
C PRO A 200 -16.23 -24.68 -4.00
N GLY A 201 -15.58 -24.40 -5.12
CA GLY A 201 -15.90 -25.01 -6.42
C GLY A 201 -16.06 -26.54 -6.35
N PRO A 202 -16.87 -27.13 -7.25
CA PRO A 202 -17.24 -28.53 -7.15
C PRO A 202 -15.99 -29.43 -7.11
N LEU A 203 -15.99 -30.40 -6.20
CA LEU A 203 -15.03 -31.49 -6.25
C LEU A 203 -15.35 -32.33 -7.51
N LEU A 204 -14.39 -32.40 -8.43
CA LEU A 204 -14.52 -33.19 -9.65
C LEU A 204 -13.83 -34.54 -9.43
N ILE A 205 -14.52 -35.63 -9.75
CA ILE A 205 -13.98 -36.99 -9.72
C ILE A 205 -13.83 -37.45 -11.18
N ASN A 206 -12.73 -38.16 -11.47
CA ASN A 206 -12.55 -38.79 -12.76
C ASN A 206 -13.32 -40.12 -12.79
N GLU A 207 -14.36 -40.20 -13.62
CA GLU A 207 -15.18 -41.42 -13.76
C GLU A 207 -14.48 -42.57 -14.50
N ASN A 208 -13.35 -42.32 -15.16
CA ASN A 208 -12.61 -43.34 -15.92
C ASN A 208 -11.50 -44.03 -15.10
N TRP A 209 -11.22 -43.56 -13.88
CA TRP A 209 -10.17 -44.12 -13.02
C TRP A 209 -10.73 -45.21 -12.10
#